data_AF-A0A5C7QIC9-F1
#
_entry.id   AF-A0A5C7QIC9-F1
#
_cell.length_a   1.000
_cell.length_b   1.000
_cell.length_c   1.000
_cell.angle_alpha   90.00
_cell.angle_beta   90.00
_cell.angle_gamma   90.00
#
_symmetry.space_group_name_H-M   'P 1'
#
loop_
_entity.id
_entity.type
_entity.pdbx_description
1 polymer ?
#
loop_
_entity_poly.entity_id
_entity_poly.type
_entity_poly.pdbx_seq_one_letter_code
_entity_poly.pdbx_strand_id
1 'polypeptide(L)'
;MYKSLNQVREPLGTLLGRAVLSVRSAFPEAKRLIVITDEQSNDRPDDRLFDRGYIINVASAQNGIGHGRWITINGWSEHVINYIQEIERDEV
;
A
#
# COMPACT_ATOMS: atom_id res chain seq x y z
N MET A 1 16.30 2.05 -8.64
CA MET A 1 16.10 0.59 -8.76
C MET A 1 14.90 0.22 -7.90
N TYR A 2 13.79 -0.20 -8.51
CA TYR A 2 12.61 -0.67 -7.78
C TYR A 2 12.82 -2.15 -7.45
N LYS A 3 12.62 -2.56 -6.20
CA LYS A 3 12.81 -3.94 -5.75
C LYS A 3 11.44 -4.51 -5.35
N SER A 4 10.92 -5.46 -6.12
CA SER A 4 9.65 -6.12 -5.83
C SER A 4 9.87 -7.31 -4.88
N LEU A 5 9.01 -7.44 -3.86
CA LEU A 5 8.89 -8.66 -3.06
C LEU A 5 7.85 -9.56 -3.74
N ASN A 6 8.26 -10.72 -4.25
CA ASN A 6 7.41 -11.57 -5.10
C ASN A 6 6.64 -12.67 -4.36
N GLN A 7 6.68 -12.78 -3.02
CA GLN A 7 5.84 -13.77 -2.32
C GLN A 7 5.69 -13.52 -0.81
N VAL A 8 4.44 -13.36 -0.37
CA VAL A 8 4.04 -13.57 1.04
C VAL A 8 3.34 -14.94 1.07
N ARG A 9 3.87 -15.89 1.84
CA ARG A 9 3.35 -17.27 1.92
C ARG A 9 2.16 -17.36 2.89
N GLU A 10 1.08 -17.95 2.40
CA GLU A 10 -0.08 -18.51 3.14
C GLU A 10 -0.82 -17.55 4.09
N PRO A 11 -1.82 -16.78 3.62
CA PRO A 11 -2.68 -16.02 4.50
C PRO A 11 -3.84 -16.90 4.99
N LEU A 12 -3.97 -17.09 6.31
CA LEU A 12 -5.23 -17.49 6.98
C LEU A 12 -6.28 -16.34 6.92
N GLY A 13 -6.33 -15.61 5.80
CA GLY A 13 -6.93 -14.28 5.60
C GLY A 13 -5.88 -13.20 5.29
N THR A 14 -6.27 -12.11 4.62
CA THR A 14 -5.36 -10.99 4.30
C THR A 14 -4.95 -10.25 5.59
N LEU A 15 -3.70 -10.49 6.03
CA LEU A 15 -3.03 -9.86 7.17
C LEU A 15 -2.08 -8.75 6.68
N LEU A 16 -2.67 -7.70 6.11
CA LEU A 16 -1.95 -6.56 5.57
C LEU A 16 -1.02 -5.92 6.61
N GLY A 17 -1.43 -5.79 7.86
CA GLY A 17 -0.63 -5.22 8.94
C GLY A 17 0.69 -5.96 9.17
N ARG A 18 0.66 -7.30 9.20
CA ARG A 18 1.88 -8.11 9.31
C ARG A 18 2.77 -8.01 8.08
N ALA A 19 2.19 -7.95 6.89
CA ALA A 19 2.94 -7.75 5.66
C ALA A 19 3.69 -6.42 5.68
N VAL A 20 3.01 -5.33 6.06
CA VAL A 20 3.63 -3.99 6.17
C VAL A 20 4.79 -3.97 7.18
N LEU A 21 4.63 -4.62 8.34
CA LEU A 21 5.72 -4.74 9.33
C LEU A 21 6.94 -5.51 8.80
N SER A 22 6.67 -6.60 8.06
CA SER A 22 7.73 -7.41 7.46
C SER A 22 8.49 -6.62 6.40
N VAL A 23 7.77 -5.83 5.58
CA VAL A 23 8.37 -4.92 4.58
C VAL A 23 9.20 -3.84 5.27
N ARG A 24 8.67 -3.21 6.32
CA ARG A 24 9.42 -2.18 7.08
C ARG A 24 10.72 -2.74 7.66
N SER A 25 10.68 -3.97 8.16
CA SER A 25 11.85 -4.65 8.71
C SER A 25 12.88 -4.99 7.63
N ALA A 26 12.42 -5.43 6.45
CA ALA A 26 13.29 -5.76 5.32
C ALA A 26 13.88 -4.53 4.61
N PHE A 27 13.18 -3.39 4.67
CA PHE A 27 13.54 -2.15 3.98
C PHE A 27 13.40 -0.92 4.90
N PRO A 28 14.25 -0.79 5.94
CA PRO A 28 14.16 0.31 6.91
C PRO A 28 14.37 1.70 6.30
N GLU A 29 15.11 1.79 5.19
CA GLU A 29 15.39 3.04 4.45
C GLU A 29 14.26 3.43 3.48
N ALA A 30 13.29 2.55 3.25
CA ALA A 30 12.18 2.88 2.37
C ALA A 30 11.31 3.96 3.00
N LYS A 31 11.15 5.07 2.28
CA LYS A 31 10.28 6.19 2.67
C LYS A 31 8.83 6.01 2.22
N ARG A 32 8.62 5.23 1.16
CA ARG A 32 7.33 5.06 0.50
C ARG A 32 6.94 3.60 0.45
N LEU A 33 5.68 3.33 0.73
CA LEU A 33 5.07 2.01 0.54
C LEU A 33 3.82 2.14 -0.32
N ILE A 34 3.77 1.38 -1.41
CA ILE A 34 2.58 1.24 -2.27
C ILE A 34 2.08 -0.20 -2.10
N VAL A 35 0.88 -0.33 -1.56
CA VAL A 35 0.16 -1.60 -1.41
C VAL A 35 -0.81 -1.72 -2.58
N ILE A 36 -0.77 -2.84 -3.30
CA ILE A 36 -1.77 -3.18 -4.33
C ILE A 36 -2.54 -4.37 -3.82
N THR A 37 -3.86 -4.26 -3.71
CA THR A 37 -4.71 -5.34 -3.17
C THR A 37 -6.11 -5.30 -3.76
N ASP A 38 -6.72 -6.47 -3.92
CA ASP A 38 -8.11 -6.69 -4.32
C ASP A 38 -8.99 -7.18 -3.15
N GLU A 39 -8.41 -7.47 -1.99
CA GLU A 39 -9.10 -8.09 -0.86
C GLU A 39 -9.28 -7.14 0.33
N GLN A 40 -10.40 -7.25 1.05
CA GLN A 40 -10.56 -6.62 2.36
C GLN A 40 -9.57 -7.21 3.36
N SER A 41 -8.74 -6.36 3.99
CA SER A 41 -7.84 -6.79 5.06
C SER A 41 -8.60 -7.02 6.36
N ASN A 42 -8.29 -8.12 7.07
CA ASN A 42 -8.82 -8.40 8.41
C ASN A 42 -8.05 -7.67 9.51
N ASP A 43 -6.87 -7.12 9.20
CA ASP A 43 -6.07 -6.27 10.09
C ASP A 43 -5.71 -4.94 9.41
N ARG A 44 -5.34 -3.93 10.20
CA ARG A 44 -5.05 -2.58 9.71
C ARG A 44 -3.55 -2.33 9.72
N PRO A 45 -2.92 -1.92 8.61
CA PRO A 45 -1.52 -1.52 8.62
C PRO A 45 -1.34 -0.19 9.34
N ASP A 46 -0.30 -0.11 10.18
CA ASP A 46 0.09 1.13 10.85
C ASP A 46 0.55 2.17 9.80
N ASP A 47 -0.11 3.33 9.80
CA ASP A 47 0.06 4.42 8.85
C ASP A 47 1.26 5.33 9.16
N ARG A 48 2.04 5.02 10.21
CA ARG A 48 3.23 5.77 10.62
C ARG A 48 4.54 5.04 10.35
N LEU A 49 4.49 3.83 9.81
CA LEU A 49 5.69 3.03 9.52
C LEU A 49 6.52 3.58 8.35
N PHE A 50 5.89 4.38 7.48
CA PHE A 50 6.51 4.99 6.32
C PHE A 50 6.17 6.48 6.25
N ASP A 51 7.01 7.27 5.59
CA ASP A 51 6.74 8.70 5.37
C ASP A 51 5.50 8.88 4.48
N ARG A 52 5.32 7.99 3.49
CA ARG A 52 4.15 7.98 2.60
C ARG A 52 3.65 6.56 2.37
N GLY A 53 2.33 6.40 2.48
CA GLY A 53 1.65 5.13 2.25
C GLY A 53 0.52 5.29 1.23
N TYR A 54 0.50 4.42 0.22
CA TYR A 54 -0.55 4.35 -0.79
C TYR A 54 -1.20 2.96 -0.77
N ILE A 55 -2.53 2.92 -0.87
CA ILE A 55 -3.29 1.69 -1.10
C ILE A 55 -3.99 1.82 -2.45
N ILE A 56 -3.64 0.94 -3.39
CA ILE A 56 -4.31 0.80 -4.67
C ILE A 56 -5.26 -0.38 -4.55
N ASN A 57 -6.55 -0.09 -4.45
CA ASN A 57 -7.60 -1.09 -4.46
C ASN A 57 -7.94 -1.46 -5.91
N VAL A 58 -7.65 -2.69 -6.31
CA VAL A 58 -7.90 -3.20 -7.67
C VAL A 58 -9.32 -3.78 -7.80
N ALA A 59 -9.99 -4.09 -6.70
CA ALA A 59 -11.35 -4.59 -6.74
C ALA A 59 -12.36 -3.50 -7.09
N SER A 60 -13.46 -3.91 -7.74
CA SER A 60 -14.62 -3.04 -7.98
C SER A 60 -15.43 -2.73 -6.71
N ALA A 61 -15.15 -3.41 -5.60
CA ALA A 61 -15.83 -3.25 -4.33
C ALA A 61 -15.28 -2.04 -3.54
N GLN A 62 -16.20 -1.18 -3.08
CA GLN A 62 -15.92 0.10 -2.42
C GLN A 62 -15.57 0.02 -0.93
N ASN A 63 -15.56 -1.19 -0.33
CA ASN A 63 -15.27 -1.30 1.10
C ASN A 63 -13.79 -0.98 1.34
N GLY A 64 -13.50 0.06 2.10
CA GLY A 64 -12.18 0.69 2.14
C GLY A 64 -11.23 0.08 3.16
N ILE A 65 -9.99 -0.17 2.75
CA ILE A 65 -8.86 -0.56 3.62
C ILE A 65 -8.04 0.67 4.02
N GLY A 66 -8.28 1.80 3.36
CA GLY A 66 -7.62 3.08 3.61
C GLY A 66 -8.26 3.87 4.74
N HIS A 67 -7.55 3.96 5.85
CA HIS A 67 -7.87 4.87 6.94
C HIS A 67 -6.60 5.57 7.42
N GLY A 68 -6.71 6.80 7.94
CA GLY A 68 -5.57 7.57 8.44
C GLY A 68 -4.80 8.28 7.32
N ARG A 69 -3.47 8.23 7.37
CA ARG A 69 -2.55 8.89 6.41
C ARG A 69 -2.41 8.17 5.06
N TRP A 70 -3.05 7.02 4.88
CA TRP A 70 -2.97 6.27 3.63
C TRP A 70 -3.76 6.95 2.52
N ILE A 71 -3.10 7.25 1.41
CA ILE A 71 -3.76 7.72 0.20
C ILE A 71 -4.34 6.50 -0.52
N THR A 72 -5.65 6.47 -0.67
CA THR A 72 -6.34 5.33 -1.31
C THR A 72 -6.74 5.68 -2.72
N ILE A 73 -6.31 4.83 -3.66
CA ILE A 73 -6.62 4.92 -5.08
C ILE A 73 -7.51 3.73 -5.41
N ASN A 74 -8.70 3.99 -5.94
CA ASN A 74 -9.63 2.93 -6.35
C ASN A 74 -9.53 2.71 -7.86
N GLY A 75 -9.44 1.44 -8.26
CA GLY A 75 -9.24 1.02 -9.64
C GLY A 75 -7.78 0.99 -10.06
N TRP A 76 -7.49 0.20 -11.09
CA TRP A 76 -6.16 0.09 -11.69
C TRP A 76 -6.13 0.76 -13.07
N SER A 77 -5.10 1.56 -13.32
CA SER A 77 -4.73 2.02 -14.66
C SER A 77 -3.21 2.12 -14.77
N GLU A 78 -2.67 2.09 -15.98
CA GLU A 78 -1.23 2.30 -16.20
C GLU A 78 -0.74 3.66 -15.70
N HIS A 79 -1.66 4.62 -15.54
CA HIS A 79 -1.35 5.98 -15.12
C HIS A 79 -1.35 6.15 -13.60
N VAL A 80 -1.61 5.09 -12.82
CA VAL A 80 -1.64 5.16 -11.35
C VAL A 80 -0.31 5.64 -10.77
N ILE A 81 0.81 5.26 -11.39
CA ILE A 81 2.13 5.70 -10.96
C ILE A 81 2.35 7.18 -11.23
N ASN A 82 1.88 7.68 -12.39
CA ASN A 82 1.95 9.10 -12.72
C ASN A 82 1.09 9.92 -11.75
N TYR A 83 -0.09 9.41 -11.39
CA TYR A 83 -0.97 10.02 -10.41
C TYR A 83 -0.30 10.14 -9.03
N ILE A 84 0.37 9.08 -8.56
CA ILE A 84 1.15 9.12 -7.30
C ILE A 84 2.26 10.17 -7.39
N GLN A 85 2.99 10.23 -8.50
CA GLN A 85 4.06 11.22 -8.68
C GLN A 85 3.54 12.66 -8.65
N GLU A 86 2.37 12.92 -9.22
CA GLU A 86 1.77 14.25 -9.22
C GLU A 86 1.32 14.66 -7.81
N ILE A 87 0.68 13.74 -7.06
CA ILE A 87 0.35 13.98 -5.64
C ILE A 87 1.61 14.33 -4.84
N GLU A 88 2.70 13.59 -5.06
CA GLU A 88 3.95 13.84 -4.36
C GLU A 88 4.58 15.20 -4.73
N ARG A 89 4.32 15.71 -5.93
CA ARG A 89 4.81 17.01 -6.41
C ARG A 89 4.04 18.17 -5.79
N ASP A 90 2.70 18.06 -5.71
CA ASP A 90 1.83 19.12 -5.20
C ASP A 90 1.97 19.35 -3.69
N GLU A 91 2.52 18.38 -2.96
CA GLU A 91 2.78 18.48 -1.51
C GLU A 91 4.15 19.12 -1.15
N VAL A 92 4.94 19.55 -2.15
CA VAL A 92 6.26 20.22 -1.99
C VAL A 92 6.14 21.71 -2.26
#